data_AF-A0A8C2Q7Y0-F1
#
_entry.id   AF-A0A8C2Q7Y0-F1
#
_cell.length_a   1.000
_cell.length_b   1.000
_cell.length_c   1.000
_cell.angle_alpha   90.00
_cell.angle_beta   90.00
_cell.angle_gamma   90.00
#
_symmetry.space_group_name_H-M   'P 1'
#
loop_
_entity.id
_entity.type
_entity.pdbx_description
1 polymer ?
#
loop_
_entity_poly.entity_id
_entity_poly.type
_entity_poly.pdbx_seq_one_letter_code
_entity_poly.pdbx_strand_id
1 'polypeptide(L)'
;MTVTYSRWVADARLGTFYRLLLRWKGSIYKLLYRELLIFTVMYGTISITYRCILTEEQRRMFEKLSMYCDQYAQLIPVSFVLGFYVTLVVTRWWGQFESVPWPDRLSALVSGHVRGADEGARLIRRSLMRYANLSGILIYRSVSTAVYKRFPTMSHLVQAGLMTAEELRHLEELPSPHNKFWVPCMWFVSLAMRARSEGRINNDVAMTAILNELNTLRSQCMRLYGYDWISLPLVYTQVVTVAVYSFFLACLIGRQFLDPTQGYPGHNLDFYLPVFTLLQFFFYVGWLKVAEQLINPFGEDDDDFETNWLVDRNLQVSLLSVDEMYDLVPLVERDK
;
A
#
# COMPACT_ATOMS: atom_id res chain seq x y z
N MET A 1 3.35 3.02 -10.29
CA MET A 1 2.28 2.39 -11.10
C MET A 1 2.05 0.95 -10.70
N THR A 2 1.07 0.77 -9.81
CA THR A 2 0.47 -0.49 -9.35
C THR A 2 0.36 -1.52 -10.48
N VAL A 3 0.56 -2.80 -10.18
CA VAL A 3 0.67 -3.86 -11.18
C VAL A 3 -0.67 -4.53 -11.41
N THR A 4 -1.47 -4.00 -12.33
CA THR A 4 -2.73 -4.65 -12.73
C THR A 4 -2.47 -5.84 -13.67
N TYR A 5 -2.96 -7.03 -13.30
CA TYR A 5 -2.91 -8.24 -14.14
C TYR A 5 -4.27 -8.94 -14.31
N SER A 6 -5.38 -8.32 -13.89
CA SER A 6 -6.73 -8.93 -13.87
C SER A 6 -7.15 -9.51 -15.23
N ARG A 7 -6.85 -8.82 -16.34
CA ARG A 7 -7.16 -9.31 -17.70
C ARG A 7 -6.45 -10.62 -18.05
N TRP A 8 -5.26 -10.85 -17.50
CA TRP A 8 -4.44 -12.03 -17.81
C TRP A 8 -4.92 -13.29 -17.09
N VAL A 9 -5.66 -13.11 -15.99
CA VAL A 9 -6.19 -14.18 -15.14
C VAL A 9 -7.71 -14.30 -15.25
N ALA A 10 -8.32 -13.64 -16.24
CA ALA A 10 -9.76 -13.64 -16.43
C ALA A 10 -10.33 -15.05 -16.70
N ASP A 11 -9.56 -15.87 -17.43
CA ASP A 11 -9.93 -17.26 -17.74
C ASP A 11 -9.00 -18.26 -17.06
N ALA A 12 -9.54 -19.32 -16.50
CA ALA A 12 -8.78 -20.44 -15.93
C ALA A 12 -8.27 -21.40 -17.03
N ARG A 13 -7.27 -20.97 -17.81
CA ARG A 13 -6.63 -21.79 -18.86
C ARG A 13 -5.36 -22.48 -18.36
N LEU A 14 -4.90 -23.52 -19.08
CA LEU A 14 -3.61 -24.15 -18.81
C LEU A 14 -2.49 -23.10 -18.85
N GLY A 15 -1.74 -22.99 -17.75
CA GLY A 15 -0.63 -22.07 -17.60
C GLY A 15 -0.96 -20.60 -17.42
N THR A 16 -2.20 -20.28 -17.04
CA THR A 16 -2.59 -18.91 -16.65
C THR A 16 -1.67 -18.35 -15.57
N PHE A 17 -1.40 -19.09 -14.49
CA PHE A 17 -0.48 -18.65 -13.44
C PHE A 17 0.99 -18.86 -13.79
N TYR A 18 1.35 -19.87 -14.60
CA TYR A 18 2.72 -20.04 -15.06
C TYR A 18 3.23 -18.81 -15.84
N ARG A 19 2.36 -18.14 -16.61
CA ARG A 19 2.71 -16.88 -17.28
C ARG A 19 3.03 -15.74 -16.32
N LEU A 20 2.47 -15.74 -15.11
CA LEU A 20 2.75 -14.71 -14.10
C LEU A 20 4.18 -14.83 -13.55
N LEU A 21 4.71 -16.05 -13.46
CA LEU A 21 6.10 -16.31 -13.05
C LEU A 21 7.14 -15.74 -14.04
N LEU A 22 6.74 -15.35 -15.25
CA LEU A 22 7.64 -14.74 -16.23
C LEU A 22 7.68 -13.20 -16.14
N ARG A 23 6.90 -12.58 -15.24
CA ARG A 23 6.85 -11.11 -15.11
C ARG A 23 7.92 -10.62 -14.13
N TRP A 24 8.53 -9.48 -14.45
CA TRP A 24 9.54 -8.85 -13.59
C TRP A 24 8.99 -7.75 -12.67
N LYS A 25 8.18 -6.84 -13.19
CA LYS A 25 7.63 -5.69 -12.44
C LYS A 25 6.67 -6.18 -11.35
N GLY A 26 6.86 -5.71 -10.11
CA GLY A 26 6.10 -6.15 -8.93
C GLY A 26 6.22 -7.64 -8.64
N SER A 27 7.29 -8.30 -9.11
CA SER A 27 7.44 -9.74 -8.95
C SER A 27 8.25 -10.10 -7.70
N ILE A 28 8.06 -11.33 -7.24
CA ILE A 28 8.86 -11.95 -6.18
C ILE A 28 10.37 -11.91 -6.49
N TYR A 29 10.77 -12.01 -7.76
CA TYR A 29 12.18 -11.99 -8.15
C TYR A 29 12.81 -10.62 -7.90
N LYS A 30 12.09 -9.54 -8.25
CA LYS A 30 12.55 -8.16 -8.02
C LYS A 30 12.68 -7.86 -6.52
N LEU A 31 11.83 -8.45 -5.69
CA LEU A 31 11.85 -8.26 -4.23
C LEU A 31 12.91 -9.12 -3.51
N LEU A 32 13.29 -10.27 -4.06
CA LEU A 32 14.17 -11.24 -3.37
C LEU A 32 15.59 -11.35 -3.91
N TYR A 33 15.90 -10.85 -5.11
CA TYR A 33 17.17 -11.18 -5.76
C TYR A 33 18.41 -10.82 -4.92
N ARG A 34 18.34 -9.76 -4.10
CA ARG A 34 19.46 -9.33 -3.24
C ARG A 34 19.65 -10.30 -2.08
N GLU A 35 18.58 -10.62 -1.37
CA GLU A 35 18.59 -11.54 -0.25
C GLU A 35 18.96 -12.96 -0.68
N LEU A 36 18.44 -13.40 -1.83
CA LEU A 36 18.79 -14.69 -2.43
C LEU A 36 20.28 -14.74 -2.80
N LEU A 37 20.83 -13.66 -3.37
CA LEU A 37 22.25 -13.58 -3.69
C LEU A 37 23.09 -13.66 -2.41
N ILE A 38 22.72 -12.90 -1.37
CA ILE A 38 23.38 -12.92 -0.06
C ILE A 38 23.35 -14.33 0.54
N PHE A 39 22.18 -14.97 0.57
CA PHE A 39 22.03 -16.34 1.06
C PHE A 39 22.90 -17.34 0.28
N THR A 40 22.90 -17.25 -1.05
CA THR A 40 23.67 -18.15 -1.93
C THR A 40 25.18 -17.96 -1.74
N VAL A 41 25.64 -16.71 -1.62
CA VAL A 41 27.07 -16.40 -1.37
C VAL A 41 27.50 -16.91 0.01
N MET A 42 26.70 -16.70 1.05
CA MET A 42 27.01 -17.20 2.39
C MET A 42 27.03 -18.74 2.41
N TYR A 43 26.03 -19.39 1.80
CA TYR A 43 25.99 -20.85 1.70
C TYR A 43 27.22 -21.40 0.96
N GLY A 44 27.57 -20.80 -0.18
CA GLY A 44 28.75 -21.17 -0.96
C GLY A 44 30.05 -20.97 -0.19
N THR A 45 30.18 -19.88 0.58
CA THR A 45 31.35 -19.61 1.42
C THR A 45 31.52 -20.67 2.51
N ILE A 46 30.43 -21.06 3.18
CA ILE A 46 30.45 -22.13 4.18
C ILE A 46 30.84 -23.46 3.53
N SER A 47 30.28 -23.76 2.35
CA SER A 47 30.58 -25.00 1.62
C SER A 47 32.06 -25.08 1.20
N ILE A 48 32.63 -23.99 0.67
CA ILE A 48 34.05 -23.90 0.32
C ILE A 48 34.92 -24.05 1.58
N THR A 49 34.53 -23.42 2.68
CA THR A 49 35.26 -23.54 3.95
C THR A 49 35.32 -24.99 4.43
N TYR A 50 34.18 -25.68 4.44
CA TYR A 50 34.09 -27.10 4.80
C TYR A 50 34.98 -27.98 3.91
N ARG A 51 34.95 -27.78 2.59
CA ARG A 51 35.64 -28.63 1.60
C ARG A 51 37.14 -28.35 1.47
N CYS A 52 37.57 -27.10 1.61
CA CYS A 52 38.93 -26.69 1.25
C CYS A 52 39.77 -26.21 2.44
N ILE A 53 39.15 -25.77 3.53
CA ILE A 53 39.85 -25.10 4.64
C ILE A 53 39.87 -25.96 5.91
N LEU A 54 38.72 -26.56 6.27
CA LEU A 54 38.62 -27.34 7.50
C LEU A 54 39.47 -28.61 7.44
N THR A 55 40.18 -28.90 8.55
CA THR A 55 40.89 -30.17 8.76
C THR A 55 39.88 -31.31 8.97
N GLU A 56 40.34 -32.56 8.88
CA GLU A 56 39.47 -33.72 9.09
C GLU A 56 38.74 -33.69 10.44
N GLU A 57 39.43 -33.35 11.53
CA GLU A 57 38.80 -33.24 12.86
C GLU A 57 37.73 -32.14 12.89
N GLN A 58 38.01 -30.99 12.28
CA GLN A 58 37.05 -29.88 12.19
C GLN A 58 35.85 -30.20 11.31
N ARG A 59 36.04 -30.98 10.23
CA ARG A 59 34.94 -31.47 9.37
C ARG A 59 33.99 -32.35 10.15
N ARG A 60 34.50 -33.28 10.98
CA ARG A 60 33.65 -34.12 11.85
C ARG A 60 32.86 -33.31 12.87
N MET A 61 33.41 -32.21 13.38
CA MET A 61 32.66 -31.29 14.24
C MET A 61 31.60 -30.52 13.47
N PHE A 62 31.94 -30.03 12.27
CA PHE A 62 31.01 -29.31 11.40
C PHE A 62 29.82 -30.19 10.96
N GLU A 63 30.07 -31.45 10.62
CA GLU A 63 29.04 -32.43 10.25
C GLU A 63 28.03 -32.63 11.39
N LYS A 64 28.51 -32.75 12.64
CA LYS A 64 27.65 -32.80 13.83
C LYS A 64 26.83 -31.52 14.00
N LEU A 65 27.44 -30.35 13.81
CA LEU A 65 26.75 -29.06 13.88
C LEU A 65 25.69 -28.93 12.78
N SER A 66 25.98 -29.36 11.56
CA SER A 66 25.04 -29.37 10.43
C SER A 66 23.81 -30.22 10.77
N MET A 67 24.01 -31.46 11.21
CA MET A 67 22.91 -32.34 11.60
C MET A 67 22.08 -31.76 12.76
N TYR A 68 22.74 -31.11 13.74
CA TYR A 68 22.06 -30.40 14.81
C TYR A 68 21.18 -29.26 14.27
N CYS A 69 21.73 -28.38 13.42
CA CYS A 69 20.98 -27.28 12.83
C CYS A 69 19.79 -27.76 11.98
N ASP A 70 19.92 -28.87 11.23
CA ASP A 70 18.83 -29.40 10.42
C ASP A 70 17.65 -29.90 11.27
N GLN A 71 17.93 -30.55 12.41
CA GLN A 71 16.89 -30.98 13.35
C GLN A 71 16.09 -29.78 13.88
N TYR A 72 16.76 -28.69 14.26
CA TYR A 72 16.07 -27.49 14.76
C TYR A 72 15.34 -26.73 13.67
N ALA A 73 15.85 -26.72 12.43
CA ALA A 73 15.14 -26.10 11.31
C ALA A 73 13.75 -26.72 11.09
N GLN A 74 13.60 -28.03 11.32
CA GLN A 74 12.32 -28.74 11.17
C GLN A 74 11.32 -28.43 12.29
N LEU A 75 11.80 -27.94 13.45
CA LEU A 75 10.94 -27.62 14.61
C LEU A 75 10.31 -26.22 14.54
N ILE A 76 10.81 -25.32 13.68
CA ILE A 76 10.32 -23.93 13.61
C ILE A 76 9.03 -23.89 12.78
N PRO A 77 7.86 -23.52 13.35
CA PRO A 77 6.59 -23.50 12.65
C PRO A 77 6.41 -22.20 11.83
N VAL A 78 7.34 -21.92 10.91
CA VAL A 78 7.39 -20.67 10.14
C VAL A 78 6.09 -20.41 9.37
N SER A 79 5.51 -21.45 8.76
CA SER A 79 4.27 -21.33 7.97
C SER A 79 3.09 -20.80 8.78
N PHE A 80 2.97 -21.19 10.04
CA PHE A 80 1.86 -20.77 10.90
C PHE A 80 1.99 -19.29 11.22
N VAL A 81 3.14 -18.86 11.74
CA VAL A 81 3.35 -17.46 12.14
C VAL A 81 3.30 -16.50 10.95
N LEU A 82 3.85 -16.90 9.79
CA LEU A 82 3.73 -16.13 8.55
C LEU A 82 2.28 -16.05 8.06
N GLY A 83 1.54 -17.16 8.09
CA GLY A 83 0.15 -17.19 7.61
C GLY A 83 -0.75 -16.19 8.32
N PHE A 84 -0.72 -16.15 9.66
CA PHE A 84 -1.51 -15.18 10.43
C PHE A 84 -1.05 -13.75 10.19
N TYR A 85 0.26 -13.51 10.18
CA TYR A 85 0.81 -12.18 10.02
C TYR A 85 0.50 -11.60 8.63
N VAL A 86 0.74 -12.36 7.56
CA VAL A 86 0.47 -11.93 6.18
C VAL A 86 -1.02 -11.70 5.98
N THR A 87 -1.89 -12.55 6.52
CA THR A 87 -3.36 -12.36 6.45
C THR A 87 -3.78 -11.04 7.11
N LEU A 88 -3.20 -10.72 8.27
CA LEU A 88 -3.47 -9.47 8.96
C LEU A 88 -3.00 -8.26 8.14
N VAL A 89 -1.81 -8.34 7.53
CA VAL A 89 -1.28 -7.29 6.64
C VAL A 89 -2.19 -7.10 5.43
N VAL A 90 -2.57 -8.17 4.72
CA VAL A 90 -3.46 -8.10 3.56
C VAL A 90 -4.83 -7.51 3.92
N THR A 91 -5.37 -7.86 5.09
CA THR A 91 -6.65 -7.31 5.58
C THR A 91 -6.54 -5.80 5.80
N ARG A 92 -5.45 -5.33 6.41
CA ARG A 92 -5.19 -3.89 6.60
C ARG A 92 -4.94 -3.17 5.28
N TRP A 93 -4.18 -3.79 4.37
CA TRP A 93 -3.92 -3.28 3.04
C TRP A 93 -5.23 -3.00 2.29
N TRP A 94 -6.15 -3.96 2.26
CA TRP A 94 -7.45 -3.78 1.62
C TRP A 94 -8.32 -2.75 2.35
N GLY A 95 -8.32 -2.77 3.69
CA GLY A 95 -9.03 -1.78 4.49
C GLY A 95 -8.54 -0.34 4.27
N GLN A 96 -7.25 -0.16 3.96
CA GLN A 96 -6.67 1.13 3.53
C GLN A 96 -7.14 1.53 2.13
N PHE A 97 -7.15 0.60 1.17
CA PHE A 97 -7.69 0.85 -0.17
C PHE A 97 -9.15 1.32 -0.13
N GLU A 98 -10.00 0.65 0.65
CA GLU A 98 -11.41 1.04 0.83
C GLU A 98 -11.60 2.37 1.58
N SER A 99 -10.55 2.85 2.26
CA SER A 99 -10.55 4.14 2.97
C SER A 99 -10.09 5.31 2.09
N VAL A 100 -9.74 5.07 0.83
CA VAL A 100 -9.40 6.13 -0.14
C VAL A 100 -10.61 7.04 -0.35
N PRO A 101 -10.52 8.36 -0.08
CA PRO A 101 -11.64 9.28 -0.30
C PRO A 101 -11.89 9.54 -1.79
N TRP A 102 -13.10 9.23 -2.24
CA TRP A 102 -13.59 9.49 -3.60
C TRP A 102 -14.60 10.64 -3.60
N PRO A 103 -14.41 11.71 -4.40
CA PRO A 103 -15.29 12.87 -4.40
C PRO A 103 -16.60 12.64 -5.17
N ASP A 104 -16.74 11.55 -5.91
CA ASP A 104 -17.80 11.30 -6.89
C ASP A 104 -19.22 11.46 -6.29
N ARG A 105 -19.49 10.80 -5.16
CA ARG A 105 -20.79 10.88 -4.46
C ARG A 105 -21.11 12.32 -4.07
N LEU A 106 -20.12 13.03 -3.52
CA LEU A 106 -20.26 14.41 -3.09
C LEU A 106 -20.45 15.35 -4.29
N SER A 107 -19.72 15.14 -5.39
CA SER A 107 -19.84 15.95 -6.61
C SER A 107 -21.22 15.82 -7.25
N ALA A 108 -21.82 14.62 -7.23
CA ALA A 108 -23.18 14.41 -7.73
C ALA A 108 -24.20 15.23 -6.92
N LEU A 109 -24.10 15.21 -5.58
CA LEU A 109 -24.98 16.00 -4.72
C LEU A 109 -24.75 17.51 -4.86
N VAL A 110 -23.50 17.96 -4.92
CA VAL A 110 -23.18 19.38 -5.10
C VAL A 110 -23.69 19.88 -6.45
N SER A 111 -23.49 19.12 -7.53
CA SER A 111 -24.00 19.46 -8.87
C SER A 111 -25.53 19.51 -8.93
N GLY A 112 -26.20 18.54 -8.30
CA GLY A 112 -27.66 18.45 -8.29
C GLY A 112 -28.37 19.47 -7.39
N HIS A 113 -27.76 19.86 -6.28
CA HIS A 113 -28.45 20.62 -5.22
C HIS A 113 -27.97 22.06 -5.01
N VAL A 114 -26.78 22.44 -5.50
CA VAL A 114 -26.30 23.82 -5.45
C VAL A 114 -26.65 24.53 -6.77
N ARG A 115 -27.77 25.25 -6.76
CA ARG A 115 -28.38 25.84 -7.96
C ARG A 115 -27.87 27.24 -8.28
N GLY A 116 -27.91 27.56 -9.58
CA GLY A 116 -27.57 28.85 -10.16
C GLY A 116 -26.61 28.69 -11.34
N ALA A 117 -26.88 29.40 -12.44
CA ALA A 117 -26.04 29.45 -13.63
C ALA A 117 -25.10 30.66 -13.65
N ASP A 118 -25.27 31.59 -12.70
CA ASP A 118 -24.42 32.75 -12.53
C ASP A 118 -23.04 32.37 -11.99
N GLU A 119 -22.08 33.26 -12.21
CA GLU A 119 -20.69 33.08 -11.79
C GLU A 119 -20.55 32.79 -10.29
N GLY A 120 -21.37 33.44 -9.46
CA GLY A 120 -21.38 33.20 -8.01
C GLY A 120 -21.70 31.75 -7.65
N ALA A 121 -22.77 31.19 -8.21
CA ALA A 121 -23.15 29.79 -7.97
C ALA A 121 -22.11 28.80 -8.52
N ARG A 122 -21.53 29.10 -9.70
CA ARG A 122 -20.43 28.32 -10.27
C ARG A 122 -19.23 28.28 -9.31
N LEU A 123 -18.83 29.43 -8.76
CA LEU A 123 -17.73 29.53 -7.81
C LEU A 123 -18.01 28.78 -6.51
N ILE A 124 -19.25 28.80 -5.99
CA ILE A 124 -19.63 28.02 -4.81
C ILE A 124 -19.45 26.52 -5.08
N ARG A 125 -20.00 26.00 -6.18
CA ARG A 125 -19.88 24.57 -6.55
C ARG A 125 -18.42 24.12 -6.66
N ARG A 126 -17.61 24.89 -7.39
CA ARG A 126 -16.17 24.60 -7.55
C ARG A 126 -15.42 24.67 -6.23
N SER A 127 -15.72 25.64 -5.38
CA SER A 127 -15.04 25.82 -4.08
C SER A 127 -15.39 24.72 -3.09
N LEU A 128 -16.65 24.26 -3.05
CA LEU A 128 -17.07 23.10 -2.25
C LEU A 128 -16.26 21.86 -2.63
N MET A 129 -16.20 21.53 -3.93
CA MET A 129 -15.42 20.37 -4.36
C MET A 129 -13.92 20.54 -4.14
N ARG A 130 -13.38 21.74 -4.34
CA ARG A 130 -11.97 22.02 -4.06
C ARG A 130 -11.64 21.84 -2.58
N TYR A 131 -12.52 22.23 -1.64
CA TYR A 131 -12.31 21.97 -0.21
C TYR A 131 -12.35 20.48 0.14
N ALA A 132 -13.27 19.71 -0.43
CA ALA A 132 -13.30 18.25 -0.23
C ALA A 132 -12.02 17.59 -0.75
N ASN A 133 -11.58 17.94 -1.97
CA ASN A 133 -10.33 17.45 -2.54
C ASN A 133 -9.11 17.89 -1.71
N LEU A 134 -9.10 19.13 -1.23
CA LEU A 134 -8.00 19.66 -0.42
C LEU A 134 -7.84 18.87 0.89
N SER A 135 -8.95 18.48 1.55
CA SER A 135 -8.88 17.57 2.71
C SER A 135 -8.24 16.23 2.34
N GLY A 136 -8.67 15.63 1.22
CA GLY A 136 -8.08 14.41 0.67
C GLY A 136 -6.58 14.54 0.37
N ILE A 137 -6.17 15.64 -0.26
CA ILE A 137 -4.77 15.90 -0.61
C ILE A 137 -3.91 16.09 0.66
N LEU A 138 -4.41 16.81 1.66
CA LEU A 138 -3.69 17.01 2.93
C LEU A 138 -3.48 15.69 3.66
N ILE A 139 -4.48 14.79 3.66
CA ILE A 139 -4.29 13.46 4.25
C ILE A 139 -3.34 12.60 3.41
N TYR A 140 -3.47 12.56 2.07
CA TYR A 140 -2.56 11.82 1.21
C TYR A 140 -1.11 12.28 1.37
N ARG A 141 -0.88 13.59 1.46
CA ARG A 141 0.45 14.16 1.73
C ARG A 141 1.02 13.70 3.07
N SER A 142 0.16 13.39 4.05
CA SER A 142 0.57 12.97 5.38
C SER A 142 0.93 11.48 5.43
N VAL A 143 0.20 10.64 4.70
CA VAL A 143 0.34 9.17 4.76
C VAL A 143 1.12 8.57 3.58
N SER A 144 1.26 9.30 2.47
CA SER A 144 1.93 8.82 1.25
C SER A 144 3.21 9.58 0.95
N THR A 145 4.32 8.84 0.87
CA THR A 145 5.63 9.40 0.50
C THR A 145 5.62 9.93 -0.94
N ALA A 146 4.93 9.23 -1.85
CA ALA A 146 4.78 9.65 -3.24
C ALA A 146 4.08 11.03 -3.38
N VAL A 147 3.04 11.29 -2.58
CA VAL A 147 2.35 12.60 -2.58
C VAL A 147 3.15 13.65 -1.81
N TYR A 148 3.79 13.26 -0.70
CA TYR A 148 4.65 14.15 0.06
C TYR A 148 5.81 14.70 -0.80
N LYS A 149 6.47 13.85 -1.59
CA LYS A 149 7.53 14.27 -2.52
C LYS A 149 7.03 15.18 -3.62
N ARG A 150 5.80 15.00 -4.10
CA ARG A 150 5.16 15.90 -5.07
C ARG A 150 4.81 17.26 -4.45
N PHE A 151 4.40 17.28 -3.18
CA PHE A 151 4.04 18.51 -2.48
C PHE A 151 4.81 18.66 -1.15
N PRO A 152 6.13 18.96 -1.13
CA PRO A 152 6.94 18.97 0.09
C PRO A 152 6.67 20.11 1.08
N THR A 153 5.94 21.13 0.67
CA THR A 153 5.48 22.21 1.56
C THR A 153 4.04 22.61 1.22
N MET A 154 3.37 23.36 2.10
CA MET A 154 2.04 23.89 1.81
C MET A 154 2.05 24.85 0.61
N SER A 155 3.15 25.58 0.38
CA SER A 155 3.29 26.46 -0.79
C SER A 155 3.25 25.70 -2.13
N HIS A 156 3.68 24.44 -2.17
CA HIS A 156 3.53 23.60 -3.38
C HIS A 156 2.05 23.33 -3.70
N LEU A 157 1.18 23.24 -2.69
CA LEU A 157 -0.26 23.09 -2.91
C LEU A 157 -0.87 24.36 -3.53
N VAL A 158 -0.35 25.53 -3.15
CA VAL A 158 -0.75 26.82 -3.73
C VAL A 158 -0.28 26.93 -5.16
N GLN A 159 0.99 26.63 -5.43
CA GLN A 159 1.56 26.66 -6.79
C GLN A 159 0.86 25.68 -7.75
N ALA A 160 0.42 24.54 -7.23
CA ALA A 160 -0.34 23.56 -8.00
C ALA A 160 -1.83 23.92 -8.20
N GLY A 161 -2.30 25.06 -7.65
CA GLY A 161 -3.69 25.50 -7.77
C GLY A 161 -4.69 24.69 -6.94
N LEU A 162 -4.21 23.91 -5.95
CA LEU A 162 -5.04 23.07 -5.08
C LEU A 162 -5.60 23.87 -3.90
N MET A 163 -4.87 24.92 -3.49
CA MET A 163 -5.20 25.84 -2.41
C MET A 163 -4.92 27.28 -2.88
N THR A 164 -5.69 28.26 -2.43
CA THR A 164 -5.36 29.67 -2.69
C THR A 164 -4.38 30.21 -1.64
N ALA A 165 -3.68 31.31 -1.94
CA ALA A 165 -2.79 31.95 -0.96
C ALA A 165 -3.54 32.43 0.30
N GLU A 166 -4.78 32.87 0.13
CA GLU A 166 -5.62 33.33 1.23
C GLU A 166 -6.09 32.18 2.12
N GLU A 167 -6.43 31.04 1.53
CA GLU A 167 -6.73 29.82 2.29
C GLU A 167 -5.51 29.33 3.06
N LEU A 168 -4.31 29.41 2.47
CA LEU A 168 -3.09 29.05 3.18
C LEU A 168 -2.89 29.94 4.40
N ARG A 169 -3.06 31.25 4.25
CA ARG A 169 -2.98 32.20 5.37
C ARG A 169 -3.94 31.81 6.50
N HIS A 170 -5.20 31.54 6.18
CA HIS A 170 -6.19 31.09 7.15
C HIS A 170 -5.84 29.74 7.79
N LEU A 171 -5.29 28.80 7.02
CA LEU A 171 -4.87 27.49 7.53
C LEU A 171 -3.72 27.62 8.54
N GLU A 172 -2.76 28.50 8.28
CA GLU A 172 -1.60 28.74 9.12
C GLU A 172 -1.95 29.50 10.40
N GLU A 173 -2.82 30.51 10.32
CA GLU A 173 -3.30 31.32 11.45
C GLU A 173 -4.07 30.51 12.51
N LEU A 174 -4.66 29.38 12.14
CA LEU A 174 -5.38 28.53 13.10
C LEU A 174 -4.40 27.96 14.15
N PRO A 175 -4.61 28.24 15.46
CA PRO A 175 -3.73 27.82 16.53
C PRO A 175 -3.97 26.34 16.89
N SER A 176 -3.57 25.43 16.01
CA SER A 176 -3.65 23.99 16.24
C SER A 176 -2.28 23.34 16.02
N PRO A 177 -1.75 22.60 17.01
CA PRO A 177 -0.52 21.83 16.85
C PRO A 177 -0.75 20.51 16.09
N HIS A 178 -2.01 20.14 15.84
CA HIS A 178 -2.37 18.89 15.20
C HIS A 178 -2.43 19.02 13.67
N ASN A 179 -2.40 17.88 12.98
CA ASN A 179 -2.57 17.85 11.54
C ASN A 179 -3.91 18.49 11.12
N LYS A 180 -3.86 19.44 10.18
CA LYS A 180 -4.98 20.32 9.79
C LYS A 180 -5.77 19.81 8.58
N PHE A 181 -5.64 18.53 8.20
CA PHE A 181 -6.41 17.95 7.07
C PHE A 181 -7.94 18.05 7.24
N TRP A 182 -8.44 18.23 8.47
CA TRP A 182 -9.86 18.42 8.79
C TRP A 182 -10.37 19.84 8.51
N VAL A 183 -9.49 20.84 8.40
CA VAL A 183 -9.87 22.25 8.27
C VAL A 183 -10.68 22.53 6.99
N PRO A 184 -10.30 22.03 5.79
CA PRO A 184 -11.11 22.23 4.59
C PRO A 184 -12.52 21.64 4.69
N CYS A 185 -12.72 20.55 5.46
CA CYS A 185 -14.07 20.04 5.71
C CYS A 185 -14.91 21.04 6.50
N MET A 186 -14.32 21.78 7.44
CA MET A 186 -15.04 22.83 8.16
C MET A 186 -15.37 24.03 7.27
N TRP A 187 -14.44 24.43 6.39
CA TRP A 187 -14.71 25.45 5.38
C TRP A 187 -15.84 25.04 4.42
N PHE A 188 -15.87 23.76 4.03
CA PHE A 188 -16.97 23.19 3.26
C PHE A 188 -18.31 23.38 3.99
N VAL A 189 -18.39 22.97 5.27
CA VAL A 189 -19.62 23.11 6.07
C VAL A 189 -20.07 24.57 6.11
N SER A 190 -19.17 25.50 6.43
CA SER A 190 -19.49 26.92 6.50
C SER A 190 -19.97 27.49 5.15
N LEU A 191 -19.33 27.11 4.04
CA LEU A 191 -19.73 27.54 2.71
C LEU A 191 -21.09 26.95 2.30
N ALA A 192 -21.34 25.68 2.60
CA ALA A 192 -22.62 25.02 2.33
C ALA A 192 -23.76 25.67 3.15
N MET A 193 -23.52 25.99 4.43
CA MET A 193 -24.49 26.72 5.26
C MET A 193 -24.80 28.12 4.70
N ARG A 194 -23.77 28.84 4.23
CA ARG A 194 -23.96 30.14 3.58
C ARG A 194 -24.79 30.00 2.30
N ALA A 195 -24.43 29.06 1.43
CA ALA A 195 -25.18 28.77 0.20
C ALA A 195 -26.64 28.40 0.49
N ARG A 196 -26.92 27.68 1.58
CA ARG A 196 -28.28 27.40 2.04
C ARG A 196 -29.03 28.65 2.48
N SER A 197 -28.38 29.54 3.23
CA SER A 197 -28.98 30.81 3.68
C SER A 197 -29.27 31.78 2.53
N GLU A 198 -28.45 31.73 1.48
CA GLU A 198 -28.62 32.50 0.24
C GLU A 198 -29.63 31.87 -0.74
N GLY A 199 -30.27 30.76 -0.37
CA GLY A 199 -31.24 30.06 -1.21
C GLY A 199 -30.63 29.32 -2.40
N ARG A 200 -29.31 29.14 -2.45
CA ARG A 200 -28.60 28.37 -3.48
C ARG A 200 -28.77 26.86 -3.30
N ILE A 201 -28.99 26.40 -2.06
CA ILE A 201 -29.35 25.01 -1.76
C ILE A 201 -30.85 24.94 -1.51
N ASN A 202 -31.54 24.13 -2.30
CA ASN A 202 -32.99 24.14 -2.44
C ASN A 202 -33.76 23.90 -1.13
N ASN A 203 -33.29 22.96 -0.29
CA ASN A 203 -33.99 22.56 0.92
C ASN A 203 -33.04 21.90 1.94
N ASP A 204 -33.55 21.71 3.16
CA ASP A 204 -32.77 21.15 4.28
C ASP A 204 -32.44 19.67 4.10
N VAL A 205 -33.24 18.94 3.32
CA VAL A 205 -32.99 17.54 2.99
C VAL A 205 -31.75 17.42 2.09
N ALA A 206 -31.65 18.26 1.07
CA ALA A 206 -30.49 18.35 0.19
C ALA A 206 -29.23 18.79 0.95
N MET A 207 -29.37 19.75 1.86
CA MET A 207 -28.28 20.15 2.74
C MET A 207 -27.79 18.99 3.61
N THR A 208 -28.71 18.25 4.22
CA THR A 208 -28.40 17.07 5.04
C THR A 208 -27.69 16.00 4.22
N ALA A 209 -28.14 15.74 3.00
CA ALA A 209 -27.51 14.77 2.09
C ALA A 209 -26.05 15.16 1.78
N ILE A 210 -25.80 16.43 1.44
CA ILE A 210 -24.45 16.95 1.18
C ILE A 210 -23.56 16.78 2.43
N LEU A 211 -24.04 17.16 3.60
CA LEU A 211 -23.26 17.08 4.85
C LEU A 211 -22.98 15.63 5.27
N ASN A 212 -23.91 14.71 5.04
CA ASN A 212 -23.70 13.28 5.32
C ASN A 212 -22.60 12.70 4.42
N GLU A 213 -22.61 13.03 3.12
CA GLU A 213 -21.55 12.57 2.21
C GLU A 213 -20.18 13.20 2.54
N LEU A 214 -20.16 14.47 2.96
CA LEU A 214 -18.93 15.08 3.49
C LEU A 214 -18.42 14.33 4.73
N ASN A 215 -19.29 13.93 5.65
CA ASN A 215 -18.91 13.17 6.83
C ASN A 215 -18.38 11.77 6.49
N THR A 216 -18.91 11.13 5.45
CA THR A 216 -18.36 9.88 4.91
C THR A 216 -16.93 10.09 4.41
N LEU A 217 -16.69 11.12 3.60
CA LEU A 217 -15.35 11.47 3.11
C LEU A 217 -14.40 11.79 4.27
N ARG A 218 -14.85 12.57 5.26
CA ARG A 218 -14.07 12.86 6.46
C ARG A 218 -13.70 11.59 7.23
N SER A 219 -14.64 10.65 7.35
CA SER A 219 -14.41 9.36 8.02
C SER A 219 -13.38 8.50 7.27
N GLN A 220 -13.39 8.53 5.93
CA GLN A 220 -12.37 7.91 5.09
C GLN A 220 -10.97 8.52 5.34
N CYS A 221 -10.85 9.85 5.34
CA CYS A 221 -9.60 10.54 5.71
C CYS A 221 -9.11 10.15 7.12
N MET A 222 -10.02 10.08 8.10
CA MET A 222 -9.69 9.66 9.47
C MET A 222 -9.22 8.20 9.53
N ARG A 223 -9.82 7.30 8.74
CA ARG A 223 -9.38 5.90 8.66
C ARG A 223 -7.96 5.80 8.12
N LEU A 224 -7.62 6.55 7.07
CA LEU A 224 -6.26 6.62 6.55
C LEU A 224 -5.27 7.11 7.61
N TYR A 225 -5.62 8.20 8.32
CA TYR A 225 -4.82 8.69 9.44
C TYR A 225 -4.64 7.63 10.54
N GLY A 226 -5.70 6.88 10.85
CA GLY A 226 -5.66 5.81 11.85
C GLY A 226 -4.75 4.65 11.46
N TYR A 227 -4.74 4.24 10.19
CA TYR A 227 -3.84 3.19 9.71
C TYR A 227 -2.37 3.60 9.72
N ASP A 228 -2.09 4.86 9.37
CA ASP A 228 -0.74 5.45 9.39
C ASP A 228 -0.22 5.59 10.83
N TRP A 229 -1.04 6.15 11.73
CA TRP A 229 -0.66 6.31 13.14
C TRP A 229 -0.54 4.97 13.88
N ILE A 230 -1.53 4.10 13.73
CA ILE A 230 -1.59 2.81 14.42
C ILE A 230 -1.13 1.71 13.46
N SER A 231 0.20 1.61 13.33
CA SER A 231 0.88 0.51 12.64
C SER A 231 0.65 -0.84 13.34
N LEU A 232 1.02 -1.93 12.67
CA LEU A 232 1.07 -3.24 13.32
C LEU A 232 2.05 -3.20 14.52
N PRO A 233 1.73 -3.87 15.65
CA PRO A 233 2.63 -3.89 16.80
C PRO A 233 4.04 -4.35 16.39
N LEU A 234 5.04 -3.51 16.69
CA LEU A 234 6.43 -3.76 16.29
C LEU A 234 6.90 -5.16 16.73
N VAL A 235 6.55 -5.56 17.95
CA VAL A 235 6.88 -6.89 18.49
C VAL A 235 6.37 -8.02 17.62
N TYR A 236 5.21 -7.87 16.96
CA TYR A 236 4.67 -8.92 16.10
C TYR A 236 5.47 -9.03 14.81
N THR A 237 5.78 -7.89 14.17
CA THR A 237 6.68 -7.83 13.01
C THR A 237 8.06 -8.43 13.34
N GLN A 238 8.61 -8.12 14.51
CA GLN A 238 9.88 -8.67 14.99
C GLN A 238 9.83 -10.19 15.17
N VAL A 239 8.80 -10.72 15.84
CA VAL A 239 8.64 -12.17 16.07
C VAL A 239 8.61 -12.94 14.75
N VAL A 240 7.85 -12.45 13.76
CA VAL A 240 7.77 -13.08 12.44
C VAL A 240 9.12 -13.05 11.73
N THR A 241 9.80 -11.90 11.75
CA THR A 241 11.13 -11.72 11.14
C THR A 241 12.16 -12.65 11.77
N VAL A 242 12.19 -12.72 13.11
CA VAL A 242 13.10 -13.60 13.85
C VAL A 242 12.83 -15.07 13.52
N ALA A 243 11.56 -15.48 13.43
CA ALA A 243 11.21 -16.87 13.09
C ALA A 243 11.72 -17.26 11.69
N VAL A 244 11.50 -16.41 10.68
CA VAL A 244 11.96 -16.65 9.30
C VAL A 244 13.48 -16.64 9.22
N TYR A 245 14.15 -15.64 9.81
CA TYR A 245 15.60 -15.51 9.69
C TYR A 245 16.35 -16.56 10.51
N SER A 246 15.83 -16.97 11.68
CA SER A 246 16.41 -18.07 12.46
C SER A 246 16.29 -19.40 11.73
N PHE A 247 15.17 -19.62 11.02
CA PHE A 247 15.01 -20.79 10.15
C PHE A 247 16.07 -20.82 9.04
N PHE A 248 16.29 -19.71 8.33
CA PHE A 248 17.30 -19.67 7.28
C PHE A 248 18.74 -19.66 7.79
N LEU A 249 18.99 -19.15 9.00
CA LEU A 249 20.26 -19.31 9.69
C LEU A 249 20.55 -20.78 9.97
N ALA A 250 19.55 -21.53 10.46
CA ALA A 250 19.68 -22.97 10.66
C ALA A 250 19.88 -23.69 9.31
N CYS A 251 19.18 -23.31 8.24
CA CYS A 251 19.36 -23.91 6.91
C CYS A 251 20.73 -23.62 6.28
N LEU A 252 21.34 -22.46 6.55
CA LEU A 252 22.68 -22.09 6.05
C LEU A 252 23.74 -23.11 6.43
N ILE A 253 23.61 -23.68 7.62
CA ILE A 253 24.53 -24.68 8.17
C ILE A 253 23.96 -26.09 7.95
N GLY A 254 22.72 -26.33 8.36
CA GLY A 254 22.13 -27.67 8.39
C GLY A 254 21.80 -28.28 7.03
N ARG A 255 21.71 -27.48 5.97
CA ARG A 255 21.48 -27.96 4.60
C ARG A 255 22.76 -28.03 3.77
N GLN A 256 23.92 -28.02 4.41
CA GLN A 256 25.21 -28.20 3.74
C GLN A 256 25.34 -29.66 3.28
N PHE A 257 25.85 -29.86 2.06
CA PHE A 257 26.17 -31.21 1.59
C PHE A 257 27.42 -31.71 2.32
N LEU A 258 27.25 -32.80 3.07
CA LEU A 258 28.31 -33.44 3.83
C LEU A 258 29.02 -34.51 3.00
N ASP A 259 30.18 -34.96 3.47
CA ASP A 259 30.96 -36.04 2.88
C ASP A 259 30.14 -37.35 2.78
N PRO A 260 29.77 -37.79 1.55
CA PRO A 260 28.94 -38.99 1.36
C PRO A 260 29.62 -40.28 1.85
N THR A 261 30.96 -40.29 1.95
CA THR A 261 31.71 -41.48 2.38
C THR A 261 31.51 -41.81 3.86
N GLN A 262 31.04 -40.85 4.67
CA GLN A 262 30.70 -41.08 6.07
C GLN A 262 29.40 -41.83 6.28
N GLY A 263 28.55 -41.93 5.25
CA GLY A 263 27.29 -42.68 5.33
C GLY A 263 26.27 -42.08 6.32
N TYR A 264 26.28 -40.76 6.53
CA TYR A 264 25.27 -40.11 7.38
C TYR A 264 23.86 -40.26 6.78
N PRO A 265 22.86 -40.71 7.56
CA PRO A 265 21.49 -40.81 7.08
C PRO A 265 20.98 -39.49 6.50
N GLY A 266 20.41 -39.55 5.29
CA GLY A 266 19.90 -38.37 4.58
C GLY A 266 20.96 -37.52 3.85
N HIS A 267 22.25 -37.84 3.97
CA HIS A 267 23.36 -37.05 3.39
C HIS A 267 24.25 -37.88 2.46
N ASN A 268 23.63 -38.74 1.64
CA ASN A 268 24.34 -39.67 0.74
C ASN A 268 24.68 -39.07 -0.64
N LEU A 269 24.20 -37.86 -0.92
CA LEU A 269 24.31 -37.22 -2.24
C LEU A 269 24.86 -35.81 -2.07
N ASP A 270 25.69 -35.39 -3.02
CA ASP A 270 26.27 -34.06 -3.06
C ASP A 270 26.00 -33.41 -4.42
N PHE A 271 25.08 -32.45 -4.43
CA PHE A 271 24.73 -31.68 -5.63
C PHE A 271 25.44 -30.33 -5.72
N TYR A 272 26.26 -29.97 -4.72
CA TYR A 272 26.90 -28.67 -4.51
C TYR A 272 25.92 -27.49 -4.31
N LEU A 273 24.86 -27.40 -5.12
CA LEU A 273 23.83 -26.37 -5.06
C LEU A 273 22.54 -26.93 -4.42
N PRO A 274 22.05 -26.33 -3.31
CA PRO A 274 20.90 -26.86 -2.59
C PRO A 274 19.58 -26.35 -3.23
N VAL A 275 19.24 -26.86 -4.42
CA VAL A 275 18.10 -26.41 -5.23
C VAL A 275 16.80 -26.29 -4.43
N PHE A 276 16.45 -27.32 -3.66
CA PHE A 276 15.21 -27.30 -2.87
C PHE A 276 15.25 -26.34 -1.66
N THR A 277 16.43 -26.09 -1.08
CA THR A 277 16.59 -25.06 -0.05
C THR A 277 16.43 -23.66 -0.65
N LEU A 278 16.94 -23.43 -1.86
CA LEU A 278 16.71 -22.18 -2.59
C LEU A 278 15.23 -21.99 -2.94
N LEU A 279 14.52 -23.05 -3.34
CA LEU A 279 13.07 -22.99 -3.53
C LEU A 279 12.33 -22.70 -2.22
N GLN A 280 12.72 -23.32 -1.10
CA GLN A 280 12.17 -22.98 0.23
C GLN A 280 12.43 -21.52 0.61
N PHE A 281 13.62 -20.99 0.26
CA PHE A 281 13.93 -19.57 0.41
C PHE A 281 12.98 -18.67 -0.37
N PHE A 282 12.76 -18.99 -1.65
CA PHE A 282 11.75 -18.30 -2.47
C PHE A 282 10.37 -18.33 -1.81
N PHE A 283 9.93 -19.48 -1.27
CA PHE A 283 8.62 -19.57 -0.64
C PHE A 283 8.51 -18.76 0.65
N TYR A 284 9.37 -18.98 1.65
CA TYR A 284 9.19 -18.35 2.97
C TYR A 284 9.62 -16.89 2.99
N VAL A 285 10.77 -16.54 2.39
CA VAL A 285 11.20 -15.14 2.34
C VAL A 285 10.32 -14.38 1.35
N GLY A 286 9.91 -15.01 0.24
CA GLY A 286 8.93 -14.39 -0.67
C GLY A 286 7.59 -14.12 0.00
N TRP A 287 7.11 -15.03 0.83
CA TRP A 287 5.88 -14.82 1.59
C TRP A 287 6.04 -13.70 2.64
N LEU A 288 7.20 -13.58 3.29
CA LEU A 288 7.53 -12.43 4.12
C LEU A 288 7.58 -11.13 3.30
N LYS A 289 8.13 -11.14 2.08
CA LYS A 289 8.16 -9.99 1.18
C LYS A 289 6.77 -9.50 0.78
N VAL A 290 5.78 -10.39 0.67
CA VAL A 290 4.38 -9.97 0.48
C VAL A 290 3.94 -9.09 1.65
N ALA A 291 4.25 -9.46 2.90
CA ALA A 291 3.94 -8.60 4.04
C ALA A 291 4.77 -7.31 4.04
N GLU A 292 6.07 -7.38 3.77
CA GLU A 292 6.94 -6.18 3.73
C GLU A 292 6.47 -5.14 2.72
N GLN A 293 6.00 -5.57 1.54
CA GLN A 293 5.49 -4.66 0.51
C GLN A 293 4.13 -4.06 0.91
N LEU A 294 3.22 -4.89 1.44
CA LEU A 294 1.84 -4.46 1.70
C LEU A 294 1.63 -3.76 3.06
N ILE A 295 2.64 -3.76 3.93
CA ILE A 295 2.54 -3.15 5.27
C ILE A 295 2.29 -1.63 5.20
N ASN A 296 2.84 -0.97 4.18
CA ASN A 296 2.59 0.44 3.86
C ASN A 296 2.36 0.61 2.35
N PRO A 297 1.10 0.53 1.87
CA PRO A 297 0.78 0.64 0.45
C PRO A 297 0.79 2.07 -0.10
N PHE A 298 1.21 3.04 0.71
CA PHE A 298 1.29 4.46 0.33
C PHE A 298 2.73 4.90 0.01
N GLY A 299 3.63 3.94 -0.16
CA GLY A 299 5.02 4.14 -0.54
C GLY A 299 5.22 4.41 -2.04
N GLU A 300 6.29 3.84 -2.58
CA GLU A 300 6.73 3.97 -3.98
C GLU A 300 7.12 2.62 -4.59
N ASP A 301 6.73 1.50 -3.97
CA ASP A 301 6.94 0.18 -4.54
C ASP A 301 6.08 -0.01 -5.79
N ASP A 302 6.45 -0.96 -6.64
CA ASP A 302 5.77 -1.19 -7.93
C ASP A 302 4.26 -1.44 -7.79
N ASP A 303 3.83 -2.01 -6.65
CA ASP A 303 2.45 -2.41 -6.38
C ASP A 303 1.76 -1.56 -5.29
N ASP A 304 2.39 -0.47 -4.87
CA ASP A 304 1.76 0.53 -4.00
C ASP A 304 0.65 1.29 -4.75
N PHE A 305 -0.23 1.95 -4.00
CA PHE A 305 -1.36 2.69 -4.56
C PHE A 305 -0.90 3.93 -5.34
N GLU A 306 -1.50 4.18 -6.52
CA GLU A 306 -1.25 5.38 -7.32
C GLU A 306 -1.94 6.63 -6.77
N THR A 307 -1.51 7.09 -5.61
CA THR A 307 -2.07 8.26 -4.91
C THR A 307 -1.95 9.56 -5.70
N ASN A 308 -0.85 9.77 -6.43
CA ASN A 308 -0.71 10.95 -7.28
C ASN A 308 -1.75 10.97 -8.43
N TRP A 309 -2.01 9.82 -9.06
CA TRP A 309 -3.05 9.70 -10.06
C TRP A 309 -4.44 9.92 -9.46
N LEU A 310 -4.70 9.39 -8.25
CA LEU A 310 -5.95 9.62 -7.53
C LEU A 310 -6.19 11.12 -7.29
N VAL A 311 -5.15 11.87 -6.89
CA VAL A 311 -5.25 13.33 -6.72
C VAL A 311 -5.67 14.02 -8.02
N ASP A 312 -4.99 13.70 -9.12
CA ASP A 312 -5.24 14.34 -10.43
C ASP A 312 -6.63 14.00 -10.97
N ARG A 313 -6.98 12.70 -10.93
CA ARG A 313 -8.29 12.20 -11.36
C ARG A 313 -9.40 12.85 -10.54
N ASN A 314 -9.26 12.87 -9.22
CA ASN A 314 -10.30 13.40 -8.33
C ASN A 314 -10.51 14.89 -8.55
N LEU A 315 -9.43 15.66 -8.70
CA LEU A 315 -9.52 17.09 -9.00
C LEU A 315 -10.23 17.33 -10.35
N GLN A 316 -9.80 16.64 -11.40
CA GLN A 316 -10.36 16.82 -12.74
C GLN A 316 -11.84 16.43 -12.80
N VAL A 317 -12.17 15.20 -12.39
CA VAL A 317 -13.54 14.67 -12.49
C VAL A 317 -14.49 15.50 -11.63
N SER A 318 -14.14 15.79 -10.38
CA SER A 318 -15.04 16.53 -9.50
C SER A 318 -15.33 17.95 -9.98
N LEU A 319 -14.33 18.67 -10.50
CA LEU A 319 -14.53 20.03 -11.02
C LEU A 319 -15.33 20.01 -12.33
N LEU A 320 -15.10 19.04 -13.21
CA LEU A 320 -15.89 18.87 -14.44
C LEU A 320 -17.37 18.59 -14.13
N SER A 321 -17.63 17.70 -13.17
CA SER A 321 -18.98 17.28 -12.79
C SER A 321 -19.84 18.40 -12.19
N VAL A 322 -19.23 19.35 -11.48
CA VAL A 322 -19.97 20.45 -10.82
C VAL A 322 -19.93 21.76 -11.63
N ASP A 323 -19.19 21.82 -12.73
CA ASP A 323 -19.04 23.01 -13.56
C ASP A 323 -19.62 22.79 -14.95
N GLU A 324 -18.88 22.13 -15.85
CA GLU A 324 -19.28 21.96 -17.25
C GLU A 324 -20.49 21.03 -17.41
N MET A 325 -20.66 20.07 -16.50
CA MET A 325 -21.81 19.16 -16.51
C MET A 325 -23.03 19.70 -15.75
N TYR A 326 -22.94 20.88 -15.13
CA TYR A 326 -24.06 21.43 -14.37
C TYR A 326 -25.25 21.74 -15.29
N ASP A 327 -26.40 21.13 -15.01
CA ASP A 327 -27.66 21.27 -15.76
C ASP A 327 -27.54 20.89 -17.26
N LEU A 328 -26.46 20.20 -17.64
CA LEU A 328 -26.23 19.76 -19.01
C LEU A 328 -26.70 18.31 -19.16
N VAL A 329 -27.73 18.11 -19.98
CA VAL A 329 -28.27 16.79 -20.32
C VAL A 329 -28.37 16.69 -21.85
N PRO A 330 -28.00 15.54 -22.45
CA PRO A 330 -28.29 15.28 -23.86
C PRO A 330 -29.78 15.40 -24.19
N LEU A 331 -30.11 15.57 -25.47
CA LEU A 331 -31.50 15.58 -25.91
C LEU A 331 -32.19 14.27 -25.52
N VAL A 332 -33.37 14.38 -24.91
CA VAL A 332 -34.16 13.21 -24.50
C VAL A 332 -34.90 12.66 -25.71
N GLU A 333 -34.52 11.46 -26.13
CA GLU A 333 -35.13 10.73 -27.24
C GLU A 333 -35.86 9.47 -26.74
N ARG A 334 -36.81 8.98 -27.54
CA ARG A 334 -37.48 7.70 -27.26
C ARG A 334 -36.48 6.55 -27.47
N ASP A 335 -36.44 5.62 -26.53
CA ASP A 335 -35.66 4.39 -26.64
C ASP A 335 -36.16 3.49 -27.80
N LYS A 336 -35.28 2.60 -28.27
CA LYS A 336 -35.52 1.74 -29.44
C LYS A 336 -36.61 0.70 -29.22
#